data_AF-A0A0T0Q090-F1
#
_entry.id   AF-A0A0T0Q090-F1
#
_cell.length_a   1.000
_cell.length_b   1.000
_cell.length_c   1.000
_cell.angle_alpha   90.00
_cell.angle_beta   90.00
_cell.angle_gamma   90.00
#
_symmetry.space_group_name_H-M   'P 1'
#
loop_
_entity.id
_entity.type
_entity.pdbx_description
1 polymer ?
#
loop_
_entity_poly.entity_id
_entity_poly.type
_entity_poly.pdbx_seq_one_letter_code
_entity_poly.pdbx_strand_id
1 'polypeptide(L)'
;MLVLRPTFAALVAAEGELGPLFALVARAADGGLTLSEMVALFWHCRHAAPDALTREALGEAVVAQGVAAATPVLRVLLRQVLSGR
;
A
#
# COMPACT_ATOMS: atom_id res chain seq x y z
N MET A 1 -2.57 -4.65 15.57
CA MET A 1 -3.33 -4.45 14.32
C MET A 1 -2.64 -3.34 13.54
N LEU A 2 -2.27 -3.58 12.28
CA LEU A 2 -1.64 -2.56 11.44
C LEU A 2 -2.73 -1.65 10.86
N VAL A 3 -2.54 -0.34 10.93
CA VAL A 3 -3.46 0.65 10.35
C VAL A 3 -2.77 1.33 9.18
N LEU A 4 -3.49 1.51 8.06
CA LEU A 4 -3.01 2.25 6.91
C LEU A 4 -3.73 3.60 6.83
N ARG A 5 -2.98 4.69 6.68
CA ARG A 5 -3.50 6.05 6.46
C ARG A 5 -2.72 6.75 5.35
N PRO A 6 -3.37 7.05 4.21
CA PRO A 6 -2.75 7.79 3.11
C PRO A 6 -2.70 9.30 3.41
N THR A 7 -1.81 9.72 4.31
CA THR A 7 -1.57 11.16 4.56
C THR A 7 -0.80 11.78 3.39
N PHE A 8 -0.80 13.11 3.28
CA PHE A 8 -0.01 13.80 2.25
C PHE A 8 1.45 13.34 2.23
N ALA A 9 2.12 13.32 3.39
CA ALA A 9 3.52 12.89 3.49
C ALA A 9 3.71 11.41 3.09
N ALA A 10 2.78 10.53 3.47
CA ALA A 10 2.82 9.13 3.07
C ALA A 10 2.66 8.96 1.55
N LEU A 11 1.75 9.72 0.94
CA LEU A 11 1.50 9.68 -0.50
C LEU A 11 2.67 10.25 -1.30
N VAL A 12 3.27 11.35 -0.87
CA VAL A 12 4.49 11.90 -1.50
C VAL A 12 5.65 10.91 -1.40
N ALA A 13 5.84 10.25 -0.25
CA ALA A 13 6.87 9.22 -0.10
C ALA A 13 6.60 8.01 -0.99
N ALA A 14 5.33 7.59 -1.09
CA ALA A 14 4.92 6.54 -2.00
C ALA A 14 5.16 6.90 -3.46
N GLU A 15 4.85 8.14 -3.88
CA GLU A 15 5.12 8.60 -5.25
C GLU A 15 6.60 8.61 -5.61
N GLY A 16 7.46 8.99 -4.65
CA GLY A 16 8.90 8.96 -4.84
C GLY A 16 9.45 7.58 -5.18
N GLU A 17 8.78 6.51 -4.76
CA GLU A 17 9.19 5.12 -5.01
C GLU A 17 8.38 4.45 -6.13
N LEU A 18 7.06 4.66 -6.16
CA LEU A 18 6.11 3.97 -7.03
C LEU A 18 5.84 4.69 -8.36
N GLY A 19 6.32 5.93 -8.47
CA GLY A 19 5.92 6.87 -9.51
C GLY A 19 4.54 7.48 -9.25
N PRO A 20 3.96 8.17 -10.25
CA PRO A 20 2.74 8.95 -10.08
C PRO A 20 1.56 8.11 -9.55
N LEU A 21 0.81 8.61 -8.56
CA LEU A 21 -0.30 7.85 -7.96
C LEU A 21 -1.37 7.45 -8.97
N PHE A 22 -1.68 8.33 -9.93
CA PHE A 22 -2.65 8.01 -10.99
C PHE A 22 -2.20 6.85 -11.87
N ALA A 23 -0.90 6.77 -12.18
CA ALA A 23 -0.35 5.66 -12.94
C ALA A 23 -0.38 4.36 -12.13
N LEU A 24 -0.07 4.42 -10.83
CA LEU A 24 -0.18 3.28 -9.92
C LEU A 24 -1.62 2.75 -9.84
N VAL A 25 -2.61 3.64 -9.69
CA VAL A 25 -4.02 3.29 -9.62
C VAL A 25 -4.50 2.68 -10.94
N ALA A 26 -4.08 3.23 -12.09
CA ALA A 26 -4.41 2.67 -13.40
C ALA A 26 -3.84 1.25 -13.55
N ARG A 27 -2.56 1.03 -13.20
CA ARG A 27 -1.96 -0.32 -13.19
C ARG A 27 -2.75 -1.30 -12.32
N ALA A 28 -3.20 -0.88 -11.15
CA ALA A 28 -4.00 -1.71 -10.27
C ALA A 28 -5.38 -2.05 -10.86
N ALA A 29 -6.03 -1.10 -11.54
CA ALA A 29 -7.30 -1.35 -12.22
C ALA A 29 -7.16 -2.35 -13.38
N ASP A 30 -6.04 -2.31 -14.09
CA ASP A 30 -5.71 -3.21 -15.19
C ASP A 30 -5.18 -4.58 -14.74
N GLY A 31 -5.06 -4.81 -13.42
CA GLY A 31 -4.50 -6.05 -12.86
C GLY A 31 -2.99 -6.20 -13.01
N GLY A 32 -2.29 -5.12 -13.37
CA GLY A 32 -0.83 -5.08 -13.53
C GLY A 32 -0.06 -4.68 -12.28
N LEU A 33 -0.72 -4.53 -11.12
CA LEU A 33 -0.03 -4.17 -9.87
C LEU A 33 0.79 -5.34 -9.34
N THR A 34 2.08 -5.09 -9.14
CA THR A 34 2.99 -6.09 -8.59
C THR A 34 2.88 -6.20 -7.07
N LEU A 35 3.35 -7.33 -6.52
CA LEU A 35 3.40 -7.54 -5.07
C LEU A 35 4.31 -6.50 -4.37
N SER A 36 5.44 -6.15 -4.98
CA SER A 36 6.37 -5.15 -4.43
C SER A 36 5.72 -3.77 -4.37
N GLU A 37 4.96 -3.37 -5.38
CA GLU A 37 4.22 -2.10 -5.39
C GLU A 37 3.13 -2.07 -4.31
N MET A 38 2.41 -3.18 -4.13
CA MET A 38 1.41 -3.32 -3.07
C MET A 38 2.05 -3.15 -1.69
N VAL A 39 3.14 -3.87 -1.42
CA VAL A 39 3.86 -3.80 -0.13
C VAL A 39 4.48 -2.43 0.08
N ALA A 40 5.01 -1.78 -0.96
CA ALA A 40 5.52 -0.41 -0.89
C ALA A 40 4.43 0.58 -0.48
N LEU A 41 3.24 0.49 -1.10
CA LEU A 41 2.13 1.37 -0.77
C LEU A 41 1.68 1.19 0.68
N PHE A 42 1.57 -0.06 1.13
CA PHE A 42 1.24 -0.38 2.53
C PHE A 42 2.33 0.12 3.49
N TRP A 43 3.60 -0.04 3.12
CA TRP A 43 4.72 0.44 3.89
C TRP A 43 4.61 1.95 4.09
N HIS A 44 4.50 2.74 3.01
CA HIS A 44 4.42 4.19 3.12
C HIS A 44 3.16 4.67 3.85
N CYS A 45 2.04 3.97 3.69
CA CYS A 45 0.78 4.32 4.37
C CYS A 45 0.68 3.80 5.81
N ARG A 46 1.65 3.04 6.35
CA ARG A 46 1.55 2.50 7.71
C ARG A 46 1.45 3.63 8.74
N HIS A 47 0.54 3.48 9.70
CA HIS A 47 0.29 4.48 10.74
C HIS A 47 0.34 3.83 12.12
N ALA A 48 1.08 4.45 13.04
CA ALA A 48 1.32 3.93 14.39
C ALA A 48 1.78 2.47 14.39
N ALA A 49 2.60 2.09 13.40
CA ALA A 49 3.18 0.76 13.32
C ALA A 49 4.21 0.55 14.44
N PRO A 50 4.38 -0.67 14.97
CA PRO A 50 5.43 -0.97 15.93
C PRO A 50 6.82 -0.68 15.35
N ASP A 51 7.74 -0.17 16.16
CA ASP A 51 9.12 0.12 15.72
C ASP A 51 9.87 -1.12 15.20
N ALA A 52 9.51 -2.30 15.71
CA ALA A 52 10.05 -3.58 15.26
C ALA A 52 9.53 -4.03 13.88
N LEU A 53 8.51 -3.37 13.32
CA LEU A 53 7.99 -3.74 12.01
C LEU A 53 8.98 -3.33 10.91
N THR A 54 9.57 -4.33 10.25
CA THR A 54 10.38 -4.11 9.05
C THR A 54 9.54 -4.26 7.79
N ARG A 55 10.06 -3.77 6.67
CA ARG A 55 9.38 -3.85 5.37
C ARG A 55 9.33 -5.28 4.86
N GLU A 56 10.40 -6.01 5.12
CA GLU A 56 10.53 -7.43 4.81
C GLU A 56 9.48 -8.22 5.60
N ALA A 57 9.36 -7.97 6.91
CA ALA A 57 8.35 -8.63 7.74
C ALA A 57 6.90 -8.30 7.30
N LEU A 58 6.64 -7.08 6.83
CA LEU A 58 5.35 -6.72 6.23
C LEU A 58 5.08 -7.52 4.95
N GLY A 59 6.08 -7.65 4.07
CA GLY A 59 5.96 -8.43 2.84
C GLY A 59 5.72 -9.91 3.11
N GLU A 60 6.50 -10.51 4.02
CA GLU A 60 6.33 -11.90 4.44
C GLU A 60 4.94 -12.14 5.06
N ALA A 61 4.43 -11.20 5.87
CA ALA A 61 3.10 -11.30 6.44
C ALA A 61 2.00 -11.26 5.35
N VAL A 62 2.14 -10.43 4.31
CA VAL A 62 1.22 -10.40 3.17
C VAL A 62 1.23 -11.73 2.42
N VAL A 63 2.41 -12.32 2.20
CA VAL A 63 2.55 -13.62 1.55
C VAL A 63 1.96 -14.74 2.41
N ALA A 64 2.26 -14.77 3.70
CA ALA A 64 1.77 -15.77 4.64
C ALA A 64 0.23 -15.77 4.77
N GLN A 65 -0.40 -14.59 4.70
CA GLN A 65 -1.87 -14.47 4.68
C GLN A 65 -2.49 -14.73 3.30
N GLY A 66 -1.67 -14.69 2.24
CA GLY A 66 -2.09 -14.79 0.85
C GLY A 66 -2.45 -13.43 0.25
N VAL A 67 -1.97 -13.17 -0.97
CA VAL A 67 -2.17 -11.89 -1.69
C VAL A 67 -3.65 -11.55 -1.89
N ALA A 68 -4.49 -12.57 -2.10
CA ALA A 68 -5.93 -12.40 -2.21
C ALA A 68 -6.55 -11.80 -0.94
N ALA A 69 -6.05 -12.17 0.25
CA ALA A 69 -6.53 -11.65 1.52
C ALA A 69 -6.16 -10.17 1.74
N ALA A 70 -5.07 -9.70 1.12
CA ALA A 70 -4.65 -8.29 1.17
C ALA A 70 -5.41 -7.38 0.18
N THR A 71 -6.06 -7.96 -0.82
CA THR A 71 -6.73 -7.23 -1.91
C THR A 71 -7.88 -6.30 -1.44
N PRO A 72 -8.72 -6.66 -0.46
CA PRO A 72 -9.74 -5.76 0.07
C PRO A 72 -9.14 -4.48 0.68
N VAL A 73 -8.05 -4.60 1.43
CA VAL A 73 -7.34 -3.47 2.04
C VAL A 73 -6.74 -2.57 0.95
N LEU A 74 -6.11 -3.17 -0.06
CA LEU A 74 -5.60 -2.44 -1.21
C LEU A 74 -6.70 -1.65 -1.92
N ARG A 75 -7.87 -2.26 -2.17
CA ARG A 75 -9.01 -1.60 -2.82
C ARG A 75 -9.49 -0.38 -2.04
N VAL A 76 -9.59 -0.49 -0.72
CA VAL A 76 -9.96 0.63 0.15
C VAL A 76 -8.91 1.73 0.04
N LEU A 77 -7.63 1.39 0.15
CA LEU A 77 -6.54 2.35 0.11
C LEU A 77 -6.50 3.12 -1.21
N LEU A 78 -6.59 2.42 -2.36
CA LEU A 78 -6.62 3.06 -3.69
C LEU A 78 -7.83 4.00 -3.84
N ARG A 79 -9.00 3.63 -3.31
CA ARG A 79 -10.16 4.53 -3.29
C ARG A 79 -9.87 5.78 -2.45
N GLN A 80 -9.23 5.64 -1.29
CA GLN A 80 -8.89 6.76 -0.42
C GLN A 80 -7.89 7.71 -1.08
N VAL A 81 -6.91 7.18 -1.81
CA VAL A 81 -5.98 7.99 -2.62
C VAL A 81 -6.73 8.87 -3.62
N LEU A 82 -7.75 8.33 -4.29
CA LEU A 82 -8.52 9.07 -5.28
C LEU A 82 -9.59 10.00 -4.69
N SER A 83 -10.22 9.59 -3.58
CA SER A 83 -11.44 10.23 -3.06
C SER A 83 -11.22 11.05 -1.79
N GLY A 84 -10.05 10.93 -1.14
CA GLY A 84 -9.71 11.62 0.11
C GLY A 84 -10.43 11.13 1.36
N ARG A 85 -11.18 10.02 1.29
CA ARG A 85 -12.00 9.45 2.38
C ARG A 85 -12.19 7.93 2.23
#